data_AF-A0A957ITT4-F1
#
_entry.id   AF-A0A957ITT4-F1
#
_cell.length_a   1.000
_cell.length_b   1.000
_cell.length_c   1.000
_cell.angle_alpha   90.00
_cell.angle_beta   90.00
_cell.angle_gamma   90.00
#
_symmetry.space_group_name_H-M   'P 1'
#
loop_
_entity.id
_entity.type
_entity.pdbx_description
1 polymer ?
#
loop_
_entity_poly.entity_id
_entity_poly.type
_entity_poly.pdbx_seq_one_letter_code
_entity_poly.pdbx_strand_id
1 'polypeptide(L)'
;GDIIDAAPLMHELADLLYVVYGAMWAFGIDPDPIFAEVHRANMQKAGGPRRADGKLLKPPDWQPANVAGVIARLQDGTDSD
;
A
#
# COMPACT_ATOMS: atom_id res chain seq x y z
N GLY A 1 6.09 27.33 12.37
CA GLY A 1 6.42 27.36 10.94
C GLY A 1 5.74 26.16 10.37
N ASP A 2 4.84 26.34 9.43
CA ASP A 2 3.63 25.53 9.24
C ASP A 2 3.79 24.00 9.29
N ILE A 3 4.94 23.46 8.88
CA ILE A 3 5.25 22.02 8.98
C ILE A 3 5.45 21.55 10.44
N ILE A 4 6.12 22.35 11.27
CA ILE A 4 6.32 22.05 12.70
C ILE A 4 5.00 22.11 13.46
N ASP A 5 4.09 23.01 13.07
CA ASP A 5 2.78 23.14 13.69
C ASP A 5 1.85 21.95 13.35
N ALA A 6 2.15 21.22 12.26
CA ALA A 6 1.50 19.95 11.91
C ALA A 6 2.05 18.73 12.67
N ALA A 7 3.06 18.89 13.54
CA ALA A 7 3.69 17.77 14.24
C ALA A 7 2.71 16.87 15.03
N PRO A 8 1.69 17.40 15.74
CA PRO A 8 0.70 16.55 16.40
C PRO A 8 -0.07 15.68 15.41
N LEU A 9 -0.46 16.21 14.25
CA LEU A 9 -1.13 15.43 13.21
C LEU A 9 -0.20 14.34 12.64
N MET A 10 1.08 14.65 12.42
CA MET A 10 2.05 13.66 11.94
C MET A 10 2.27 12.53 12.95
N HIS A 11 2.19 12.82 14.25
CA HIS A 11 2.24 11.82 15.31
C HIS A 11 1.05 10.85 15.19
N GLU A 12 -0.18 11.36 15.10
CA GLU A 12 -1.38 10.52 14.99
C GLU A 12 -1.41 9.69 13.70
N LEU A 13 -0.88 10.25 12.59
CA LEU A 13 -0.71 9.48 11.35
C LEU A 13 0.31 8.36 11.52
N ALA A 14 1.38 8.57 12.28
CA ALA A 14 2.35 7.52 12.61
C ALA A 14 1.74 6.45 13.52
N ASP A 15 0.93 6.81 14.52
CA ASP A 15 0.23 5.84 15.37
C ASP A 15 -0.74 4.96 14.57
N LEU A 16 -1.42 5.53 13.56
CA LEU A 16 -2.24 4.76 12.64
C LEU A 16 -1.40 3.76 11.81
N LEU A 17 -0.25 4.19 11.29
CA LEU A 17 0.66 3.29 10.58
C LEU A 17 1.17 2.18 11.50
N TYR A 18 1.46 2.49 12.76
CA TYR A 18 1.96 1.54 13.74
C TYR A 18 0.99 0.37 13.94
N VAL A 19 -0.31 0.66 14.14
CA VAL A 19 -1.31 -0.40 14.34
C VAL A 19 -1.64 -1.16 13.04
N VAL A 20 -1.55 -0.50 11.87
CA VAL A 20 -1.75 -1.16 10.57
C VAL A 20 -0.63 -2.14 10.27
N TYR A 21 0.62 -1.72 10.43
CA TYR A 21 1.79 -2.58 10.26
C TYR A 21 1.80 -3.71 11.30
N GLY A 22 1.51 -3.37 12.56
CA GLY A 22 1.39 -4.35 13.64
C GLY A 22 0.35 -5.43 13.36
N ALA A 23 -0.80 -5.08 12.76
CA ALA A 23 -1.81 -6.04 12.36
C ALA A 23 -1.29 -7.01 11.28
N MET A 24 -0.56 -6.53 10.27
CA MET A 24 -0.01 -7.37 9.20
C MET A 24 1.04 -8.35 9.76
N TRP A 25 1.92 -7.88 10.65
CA TRP A 25 2.86 -8.75 11.35
C TRP A 25 2.18 -9.76 12.28
N ALA A 26 1.07 -9.41 12.93
CA ALA A 26 0.30 -10.35 13.73
C ALA A 26 -0.28 -11.51 12.90
N PHE A 27 -0.46 -11.33 11.59
CA PHE A 27 -0.80 -12.38 10.63
C PHE A 27 0.43 -13.10 10.03
N GLY A 28 1.64 -12.78 10.48
CA GLY A 28 2.89 -13.35 9.93
C GLY A 28 3.24 -12.85 8.53
N ILE A 29 2.72 -11.69 8.14
CA ILE A 29 2.91 -11.13 6.79
C ILE A 29 3.82 -9.91 6.88
N ASP A 30 4.87 -9.89 6.05
CA ASP A 30 5.68 -8.69 5.82
C ASP A 30 4.85 -7.64 5.06
N PRO A 31 4.60 -6.44 5.64
CA PRO A 31 3.80 -5.40 5.02
C PRO A 31 4.46 -4.74 3.79
N ASP A 32 5.80 -4.72 3.70
CA ASP A 32 6.49 -3.95 2.66
C ASP A 32 6.26 -4.51 1.24
N PRO A 33 6.36 -5.84 0.99
CA PRO A 33 6.03 -6.42 -0.31
C PRO A 33 4.56 -6.20 -0.71
N ILE A 34 3.65 -6.20 0.26
CA ILE A 34 2.21 -5.95 0.04
C ILE A 34 2.01 -4.50 -0.38
N PHE A 35 2.62 -3.55 0.33
CA PHE A 35 2.57 -2.13 0.01
C PHE A 35 3.15 -1.85 -1.37
N ALA A 36 4.27 -2.47 -1.73
CA ALA A 36 4.91 -2.32 -3.04
C ALA A 36 3.98 -2.76 -4.19
N GLU A 37 3.27 -3.88 -4.05
CA GLU A 37 2.34 -4.36 -5.09
C GLU A 37 1.09 -3.46 -5.21
N VAL A 38 0.57 -2.96 -4.09
CA VAL A 38 -0.51 -1.96 -4.10
C VAL A 38 -0.04 -0.65 -4.73
N HIS A 39 1.18 -0.20 -4.41
CA HIS A 39 1.78 0.98 -5.00
C HIS A 39 1.93 0.82 -6.52
N ARG A 40 2.48 -0.30 -7.01
CA ARG A 40 2.59 -0.62 -8.45
C ARG A 40 1.23 -0.48 -9.14
N ALA A 41 0.20 -1.12 -8.61
CA ALA A 41 -1.14 -1.07 -9.18
C ALA A 41 -1.74 0.34 -9.14
N ASN A 42 -1.45 1.15 -8.11
CA ASN A 42 -1.94 2.52 -8.02
C ASN A 42 -1.18 3.48 -8.95
N MET A 43 0.14 3.32 -9.09
CA MET A 43 0.94 4.10 -10.03
C MET A 43 0.59 3.79 -11.48
N GLN A 44 0.15 2.57 -11.80
CA GLN A 44 -0.41 2.27 -13.12
C GLN A 44 -1.72 3.03 -13.40
N LYS A 45 -2.46 3.43 -12.37
CA LYS A 45 -3.62 4.34 -12.52
C LYS A 45 -3.19 5.80 -12.59
N ALA A 46 -2.03 6.15 -12.02
CA ALA A 46 -1.55 7.53 -11.99
C ALA A 46 -1.27 7.99 -13.41
N GLY A 47 -1.97 9.03 -13.85
CA GLY A 47 -1.97 9.49 -15.26
C GLY A 47 -3.10 8.93 -16.13
N GLY A 48 -3.94 8.03 -15.58
CA GLY A 48 -5.16 7.55 -16.23
C GLY A 48 -6.22 8.64 -16.37
N PRO A 49 -7.23 8.42 -17.22
CA PRO A 49 -8.29 9.40 -17.45
C PRO A 49 -9.02 9.73 -16.15
N ARG A 50 -9.41 10.99 -15.98
CA ARG A 50 -10.26 11.42 -14.88
C ARG A 50 -11.68 11.61 -15.40
N ARG A 51 -12.68 11.17 -14.62
CA ARG A 51 -14.07 11.56 -14.86
C ARG A 51 -14.27 13.05 -14.59
N ALA A 52 -15.40 13.57 -15.04
CA ALA A 52 -15.82 14.95 -14.79
C ALA A 52 -15.89 15.32 -13.29
N ASP A 53 -16.07 14.34 -12.40
CA ASP A 53 -16.07 14.51 -10.94
C ASP A 53 -14.67 14.45 -10.30
N GLY A 54 -13.60 14.38 -11.10
CA GLY A 54 -12.22 14.29 -10.63
C GLY A 54 -11.76 12.88 -10.25
N LYS A 55 -12.64 11.87 -10.26
CA LYS A 55 -12.28 10.49 -9.95
C LYS A 55 -11.33 9.92 -11.00
N LEU A 56 -10.20 9.39 -10.55
CA LEU A 56 -9.24 8.68 -11.39
C LEU A 56 -9.85 7.34 -11.86
N LEU A 57 -9.86 7.11 -13.17
CA LEU A 57 -10.31 5.87 -13.78
C LEU A 57 -9.13 4.91 -14.02
N LYS A 58 -9.47 3.62 -14.12
CA LYS A 58 -8.52 2.58 -14.50
C LYS A 58 -8.28 2.68 -16.03
N PRO A 59 -7.03 2.81 -16.51
CA PRO A 59 -6.74 2.70 -17.94
C PRO A 59 -7.03 1.29 -18.48
N PRO A 60 -7.18 1.10 -19.80
CA PRO A 60 -7.51 -0.20 -20.41
C PRO A 60 -6.57 -1.34 -20.01
N ASP A 61 -5.28 -1.04 -19.86
CA ASP A 61 -4.23 -2.05 -19.60
C ASP A 61 -3.95 -2.23 -18.10
N TRP A 62 -4.77 -1.62 -17.24
CA TRP A 62 -4.59 -1.64 -15.80
C TRP A 62 -4.77 -3.03 -15.21
N GLN A 63 -3.83 -3.43 -14.35
CA GLN A 63 -3.90 -4.69 -13.60
C GLN A 63 -4.08 -4.42 -12.11
N PRO A 64 -5.00 -5.14 -11.43
CA PRO A 64 -5.13 -5.07 -9.98
C PRO A 64 -3.86 -5.54 -9.27
N ALA A 65 -3.69 -5.09 -8.03
CA ALA A 65 -2.66 -5.60 -7.15
C ALA A 65 -2.91 -7.10 -6.90
N ASN A 66 -1.92 -7.96 -7.19
CA ASN A 66 -1.97 -9.38 -6.92
C ASN A 66 -1.40 -9.70 -5.53
N VAL A 67 -2.14 -9.31 -4.49
CA VAL A 67 -1.75 -9.49 -3.08
C VAL A 67 -1.62 -10.98 -2.72
N ALA A 68 -2.54 -11.83 -3.20
CA ALA A 68 -2.49 -13.27 -2.97
C ALA A 68 -1.19 -13.89 -3.53
N GLY A 69 -0.77 -13.48 -4.73
CA GLY A 69 0.49 -13.93 -5.30
C GLY A 69 1.73 -13.42 -4.56
N VAL A 70 1.66 -12.23 -3.94
CA VAL A 70 2.73 -11.74 -3.06
C VAL A 70 2.83 -12.63 -1.82
N ILE A 71 1.71 -12.90 -1.14
CA ILE A 71 1.66 -13.74 0.05
C ILE A 71 2.22 -15.14 -0.24
N ALA A 72 1.79 -15.77 -1.35
CA ALA A 72 2.28 -17.09 -1.74
C ALA A 72 3.81 -17.12 -1.88
N ARG A 73 4.40 -16.12 -2.58
CA ARG A 73 5.86 -16.03 -2.72
C ARG A 73 6.61 -15.80 -1.41
N LEU A 74 6.01 -15.07 -0.47
CA LEU A 74 6.60 -14.86 0.85
C LEU A 74 6.63 -16.16 1.65
N GLN A 75 5.61 -17.00 1.53
CA GLN A 75 5.52 -18.29 2.21
C GLN A 75 6.45 -19.34 1.57
N ASP A 76 6.56 -19.36 0.24
CA ASP A 76 7.46 -20.29 -0.47
C ASP A 76 8.95 -20.03 -0.15
N GLY A 77 9.31 -18.78 0.13
CA GLY A 77 10.68 -18.37 0.46
C GLY A 77 11.10 -18.66 1.91
N THR A 78 10.15 -18.82 2.83
CA THR A 78 10.42 -19.09 4.25
C THR A 78 10.64 -20.56 4.57
N ASP A 79 10.28 -21.47 3.66
CA ASP A 79 10.43 -22.93 3.84
C ASP A 79 11.83 -23.45 3.43
N SER A 80 12.75 -22.56 3.07
CA SER A 80 14.10 -22.90 2.55
C SER A 80 15.27 -22.66 3.52
N ASP A 81 15.00 -22.23 4.75
CA ASP A 81 16.00 -22.05 5.83
C ASP A 81 15.71 -22.99 7.02
#